data_AF-A0A7K2U2E2-F1
#
_entry.id   AF-A0A7K2U2E2-F1
#
_cell.length_a   1.000
_cell.length_b   1.000
_cell.length_c   1.000
_cell.angle_alpha   90.00
_cell.angle_beta   90.00
_cell.angle_gamma   90.00
#
_symmetry.space_group_name_H-M   'P 1'
#
loop_
_entity.id
_entity.type
_entity.pdbx_description
1 polymer ?
#
loop_
_entity_poly.entity_id
_entity_poly.type
_entity_poly.pdbx_seq_one_letter_code
_entity_poly.pdbx_strand_id
1 'polypeptide(L)'
;MADPYIILNELAQELRPMPQGIEWFESLSAEEQSNTLHLLSHFCIQARATAEDGQESIRRAGLRATHTPAVLITRGRIDQQLGKIASLTPHDERLKSFRLLIAVPAVADERRRERFCSDGCGHAWHRLSVDTPEASA
;
A
#
# COMPACT_ATOMS: atom_id res chain seq x y z
N MET A 1 5.31 13.65 15.52
CA MET A 1 4.53 12.68 14.74
C MET A 1 5.53 11.86 13.92
N ALA A 2 5.35 10.54 13.84
CA ALA A 2 6.23 9.71 13.01
C ALA A 2 6.05 10.09 11.53
N ASP A 3 7.13 9.98 10.76
CA ASP A 3 7.14 10.31 9.33
C ASP A 3 6.15 9.39 8.56
N PRO A 4 5.18 9.94 7.79
CA PRO A 4 4.27 9.15 6.97
C PRO A 4 4.97 8.16 6.03
N TYR A 5 6.19 8.43 5.57
CA TYR A 5 6.94 7.47 4.75
C TYR A 5 7.27 6.18 5.52
N ILE A 6 7.62 6.28 6.81
CA ILE A 6 7.99 5.14 7.66
C ILE A 6 6.75 4.29 7.96
N ILE A 7 5.77 4.86 8.67
CA ILE A 7 4.35 4.83 8.28
C ILE A 7 3.93 3.72 7.30
N LEU A 8 3.77 4.20 6.07
CA LEU A 8 3.25 3.49 4.92
C LEU A 8 4.16 2.35 4.50
N ASN A 9 5.49 2.49 4.64
CA ASN A 9 6.41 1.42 4.31
C ASN A 9 6.30 0.24 5.28
N GLU A 10 6.20 0.48 6.59
CA GLU A 10 5.98 -0.58 7.58
C GLU A 10 4.66 -1.32 7.33
N LEU A 11 3.60 -0.60 6.98
CA LEU A 11 2.30 -1.19 6.64
C LEU A 11 2.37 -2.04 5.36
N ALA A 12 3.02 -1.54 4.31
CA ALA A 12 3.17 -2.27 3.05
C ALA A 12 4.05 -3.52 3.19
N GLN A 13 4.98 -3.53 4.15
CA GLN A 13 5.82 -4.68 4.47
C GLN A 13 5.23 -5.58 5.57
N GLU A 14 4.00 -5.30 6.03
CA GLU A 14 3.32 -6.02 7.11
C GLU A 14 4.07 -6.02 8.46
N LEU A 15 5.06 -5.12 8.63
CA LEU A 15 5.78 -4.89 9.89
C LEU A 15 4.92 -4.15 10.90
N ARG A 16 3.96 -3.35 10.43
CA ARG A 16 2.92 -2.71 11.22
C ARG A 16 1.56 -3.34 10.92
N PRO A 17 0.77 -3.73 11.93
CA PRO A 17 -0.58 -4.27 11.72
C PRO A 17 -1.53 -3.25 11.07
N MET A 18 -2.31 -3.69 10.08
CA MET A 18 -3.30 -2.84 9.40
C MET A 18 -4.27 -2.11 10.35
N PRO A 19 -4.79 -2.70 11.47
CA PRO A 19 -5.63 -1.96 12.40
C PRO A 19 -4.97 -0.70 12.99
N GLN A 20 -3.67 -0.76 13.28
CA GLN A 20 -2.93 0.41 13.76
C GLN A 20 -2.74 1.45 12.64
N GLY A 21 -2.56 1.00 11.40
CA GLY A 21 -2.52 1.88 10.23
C GLY A 21 -3.84 2.60 9.98
N ILE A 22 -4.97 1.91 10.19
CA ILE A 22 -6.31 2.49 10.09
C ILE A 22 -6.51 3.55 11.17
N GLU A 23 -6.21 3.23 12.43
CA GLU A 23 -6.32 4.18 13.55
C GLU A 23 -5.47 5.44 13.29
N TRP A 24 -4.23 5.25 12.83
CA TRP A 24 -3.37 6.36 12.42
C TRP A 24 -4.00 7.19 11.30
N PHE A 25 -4.48 6.56 10.22
CA PHE A 25 -5.07 7.26 9.09
C PHE A 25 -6.36 8.01 9.46
N GLU A 26 -7.20 7.43 10.32
CA GLU A 26 -8.44 8.05 10.80
C GLU A 26 -8.17 9.23 11.76
N SER A 27 -7.01 9.28 12.41
CA SER A 27 -6.60 10.42 13.23
C SER A 27 -6.17 11.65 12.43
N LEU A 28 -5.90 11.49 11.13
CA LEU A 28 -5.48 12.57 10.23
C LEU A 28 -6.67 13.46 9.83
N SER A 29 -6.39 14.73 9.54
CA SER A 29 -7.36 15.62 8.89
C SER A 29 -7.70 15.12 7.47
N ALA A 30 -8.82 15.58 6.90
CA ALA A 30 -9.22 15.19 5.56
C ALA A 30 -8.18 15.56 4.47
N GLU A 31 -7.47 16.68 4.67
CA GLU A 31 -6.38 17.10 3.79
C GLU A 31 -5.18 16.16 3.91
N GLU A 32 -4.76 15.83 5.14
CA GLU A 32 -3.67 14.89 5.39
C GLU A 32 -3.99 13.47 4.90
N GLN A 33 -5.23 13.01 5.04
CA GLN A 33 -5.71 11.76 4.45
C GLN A 33 -5.57 11.80 2.92
N SER A 34 -5.97 12.90 2.29
CA SER A 34 -5.86 13.07 0.84
C SER A 34 -4.40 13.06 0.39
N ASN A 35 -3.53 13.79 1.08
CA ASN A 35 -2.08 13.81 0.81
C ASN A 35 -1.44 12.43 1.00
N THR A 36 -1.87 11.69 2.02
CA THR A 36 -1.41 10.32 2.28
C THR A 36 -1.82 9.36 1.15
N LEU A 37 -3.04 9.46 0.64
CA LEU A 37 -3.49 8.65 -0.49
C LEU A 37 -2.72 8.97 -1.78
N HIS A 38 -2.40 10.24 -2.02
CA HIS A 38 -1.56 10.63 -3.16
C HIS A 38 -0.14 10.07 -3.01
N LEU A 39 0.44 10.15 -1.81
CA LEU A 39 1.74 9.55 -1.51
C LEU A 39 1.75 8.04 -1.78
N LEU A 40 0.73 7.32 -1.32
CA LEU A 40 0.58 5.89 -1.61
C LEU A 40 0.43 5.59 -3.10
N SER A 41 -0.26 6.45 -3.85
CA SER A 41 -0.35 6.31 -5.30
C SER A 41 1.04 6.36 -5.97
N HIS A 42 1.94 7.22 -5.46
CA HIS A 42 3.33 7.27 -5.91
C HIS A 42 4.11 6.01 -5.55
N PHE A 43 3.90 5.45 -4.35
CA PHE A 43 4.52 4.17 -3.96
C PHE A 43 4.11 3.04 -4.90
N CYS A 44 2.84 2.99 -5.31
CA CYS A 44 2.36 2.00 -6.29
C CYS A 44 3.11 2.13 -7.63
N ILE A 45 3.33 3.37 -8.10
CA ILE A 45 4.08 3.63 -9.34
C ILE A 45 5.55 3.20 -9.18
N GLN A 46 6.19 3.54 -8.06
CA GLN A 46 7.59 3.18 -7.77
C GLN A 46 7.77 1.65 -7.66
N ALA A 47 6.79 0.95 -7.10
CA ALA A 47 6.74 -0.51 -7.05
C ALA A 47 6.47 -1.16 -8.42
N ARG A 48 6.24 -0.35 -9.47
CA ARG A 48 5.85 -0.79 -10.82
C ARG A 48 4.59 -1.65 -10.80
N ALA A 49 3.57 -1.20 -10.08
CA ALA A 49 2.25 -1.80 -10.09
C ALA A 49 1.69 -1.84 -11.53
N THR A 50 1.01 -2.94 -11.84
CA THR A 50 0.39 -3.25 -13.13
C THR A 50 -1.06 -3.66 -12.92
N ALA A 51 -1.84 -3.72 -14.00
CA ALA A 51 -3.23 -4.17 -13.94
C ALA A 51 -3.38 -5.60 -13.37
N GLU A 52 -2.36 -6.45 -13.51
CA GLU A 52 -2.33 -7.81 -12.97
C GLU A 52 -2.38 -7.83 -11.43
N ASP A 53 -1.89 -6.77 -10.78
CA ASP A 53 -1.82 -6.68 -9.31
C ASP A 53 -3.19 -6.38 -8.68
N GLY A 54 -4.19 -5.95 -9.48
CA GLY A 54 -5.44 -5.39 -8.98
C GLY A 54 -6.30 -6.37 -8.18
N GLN A 55 -6.56 -7.57 -8.71
CA GLN A 55 -7.43 -8.56 -8.05
C GLN A 55 -6.85 -9.05 -6.72
N GLU A 56 -5.56 -9.32 -6.70
CA GLU A 56 -4.86 -9.77 -5.50
C GLU A 56 -4.79 -8.65 -4.44
N SER A 57 -4.60 -7.40 -4.86
CA SER A 57 -4.65 -6.24 -3.96
C SER A 57 -6.02 -6.06 -3.32
N ILE A 58 -7.11 -6.27 -4.06
CA ILE A 58 -8.49 -6.24 -3.53
C ILE A 58 -8.67 -7.31 -2.46
N ARG A 59 -8.18 -8.53 -2.71
CA ARG A 59 -8.26 -9.66 -1.78
C ARG A 59 -7.51 -9.35 -0.49
N ARG A 60 -6.24 -8.92 -0.56
CA ARG A 60 -5.42 -8.56 0.60
C ARG A 60 -5.98 -7.39 1.38
N ALA A 61 -6.54 -6.40 0.68
CA ALA A 61 -7.20 -5.26 1.31
C ALA A 61 -8.53 -5.63 2.00
N GLY A 62 -9.07 -6.83 1.77
CA GLY A 62 -10.36 -7.27 2.32
C GLY A 62 -11.54 -6.43 1.82
N LEU A 63 -11.48 -5.99 0.56
CA LEU A 63 -12.53 -5.19 -0.07
C LEU A 63 -13.48 -6.06 -0.89
N ARG A 64 -14.74 -5.61 -0.99
CA ARG A 64 -15.68 -6.17 -1.96
C ARG A 64 -15.34 -5.65 -3.34
N ALA A 65 -15.47 -6.50 -4.37
CA ALA A 65 -15.25 -6.12 -5.77
C ALA A 65 -16.16 -4.97 -6.24
N THR A 66 -17.29 -4.73 -5.55
CA THR A 66 -18.23 -3.63 -5.84
C THR A 66 -17.84 -2.29 -5.23
N HIS A 67 -16.87 -2.24 -4.31
CA HIS A 67 -16.39 -0.96 -3.78
C HIS A 67 -15.71 -0.15 -4.88
N THR A 68 -15.94 1.16 -4.92
CA THR A 68 -15.39 2.07 -5.96
C THR A 68 -13.91 1.88 -6.22
N PRO A 69 -13.00 1.88 -5.21
CA PRO A 69 -11.57 1.71 -5.48
C PRO A 69 -11.23 0.32 -6.06
N ALA A 70 -11.96 -0.74 -5.70
CA ALA A 70 -11.81 -2.09 -6.27
C ALA A 70 -12.25 -2.15 -7.74
N VAL A 71 -13.31 -1.43 -8.09
CA VAL A 71 -13.76 -1.29 -9.49
C VAL A 71 -12.74 -0.49 -10.30
N LEU A 72 -12.18 0.58 -9.74
CA LEU A 72 -11.22 1.42 -10.47
C LEU A 72 -9.90 0.69 -10.72
N ILE A 73 -9.32 0.02 -9.72
CA ILE A 73 -7.99 -0.62 -9.85
C ILE A 73 -7.98 -1.75 -10.88
N THR A 74 -9.15 -2.33 -11.18
CA THR A 74 -9.29 -3.43 -12.15
C THR A 74 -9.65 -2.95 -13.56
N ARG A 75 -9.74 -1.63 -13.80
CA ARG A 75 -10.20 -1.06 -15.08
C ARG A 75 -9.15 -0.21 -15.77
N GLY A 76 -8.88 -0.53 -17.04
CA GLY A 76 -8.03 0.31 -17.89
C GLY A 76 -6.58 0.37 -17.39
N ARG A 77 -5.92 1.52 -17.58
CA ARG A 77 -4.50 1.67 -17.22
C ARG A 77 -4.34 2.05 -15.75
N ILE A 78 -3.55 1.28 -15.01
CA ILE A 78 -3.38 1.45 -13.55
C ILE A 78 -2.86 2.84 -13.16
N ASP A 79 -1.93 3.41 -13.94
CA ASP A 79 -1.38 4.75 -13.73
C ASP A 79 -2.46 5.84 -13.64
N GLN A 80 -3.48 5.76 -14.50
CA GLN A 80 -4.62 6.68 -14.49
C GLN A 80 -5.59 6.42 -13.33
N GLN A 81 -5.73 5.15 -12.92
CA GLN A 81 -6.68 4.79 -11.87
C GLN A 81 -6.14 5.12 -10.47
N LEU A 82 -4.83 5.01 -10.25
CA LEU A 82 -4.20 5.34 -8.98
C LEU A 82 -4.51 6.78 -8.54
N GLY A 83 -4.42 7.74 -9.46
CA GLY A 83 -4.80 9.14 -9.17
C GLY A 83 -6.29 9.31 -8.85
N LYS A 84 -7.18 8.60 -9.54
CA LYS A 84 -8.62 8.63 -9.27
C LYS A 84 -8.95 8.04 -7.90
N ILE A 85 -8.33 6.89 -7.56
CA ILE A 85 -8.47 6.25 -6.25
C ILE A 85 -7.98 7.18 -5.15
N ALA A 86 -6.82 7.82 -5.35
CA ALA A 86 -6.28 8.77 -4.38
C ALA A 86 -7.14 10.04 -4.17
N SER A 87 -7.97 10.38 -5.16
CA SER A 87 -8.88 11.52 -5.12
C SER A 87 -10.29 11.17 -4.63
N LEU A 88 -10.55 9.91 -4.24
CA LEU A 88 -11.89 9.49 -3.82
C LEU A 88 -12.31 10.19 -2.53
N THR A 89 -13.58 10.57 -2.50
CA THR A 89 -14.28 11.15 -1.34
C THR A 89 -15.66 10.49 -1.28
N PRO A 90 -16.33 10.40 -0.10
CA PRO A 90 -16.02 10.98 1.21
C PRO A 90 -15.14 10.04 2.09
N HIS A 91 -15.18 10.19 3.42
CA HIS A 91 -14.29 9.52 4.38
C HIS A 91 -14.24 7.98 4.21
N ASP A 92 -15.39 7.34 4.03
CA ASP A 92 -15.46 5.88 3.89
C ASP A 92 -14.78 5.39 2.60
N GLU A 93 -14.86 6.17 1.52
CA GLU A 93 -14.15 5.89 0.27
C GLU A 93 -12.63 6.12 0.42
N ARG A 94 -12.21 7.12 1.20
CA ARG A 94 -10.79 7.31 1.54
C ARG A 94 -10.23 6.14 2.34
N LEU A 95 -10.98 5.64 3.33
CA LEU A 95 -10.54 4.49 4.12
C LEU A 95 -10.43 3.20 3.27
N LYS A 96 -11.38 2.95 2.38
CA LYS A 96 -11.29 1.84 1.42
C LYS A 96 -10.09 2.01 0.48
N SER A 97 -9.84 3.23 0.02
CA SER A 97 -8.70 3.57 -0.86
C SER A 97 -7.37 3.38 -0.13
N PHE A 98 -7.28 3.78 1.13
CA PHE A 98 -6.10 3.58 1.97
C PHE A 98 -5.75 2.10 2.09
N ARG A 99 -6.73 1.26 2.48
CA ARG A 99 -6.55 -0.20 2.58
C ARG A 99 -6.08 -0.81 1.27
N LEU A 100 -6.67 -0.38 0.14
CA LEU A 100 -6.28 -0.88 -1.17
C LEU A 100 -4.86 -0.45 -1.56
N LEU A 101 -4.56 0.84 -1.46
CA LEU A 101 -3.28 1.40 -1.91
C LEU A 101 -2.10 0.98 -1.03
N ILE A 102 -2.33 0.51 0.21
CA ILE A 102 -1.30 -0.19 1.01
C ILE A 102 -1.00 -1.58 0.43
N ALA A 103 -2.01 -2.30 -0.04
CA ALA A 103 -1.83 -3.66 -0.56
C ALA A 103 -1.15 -3.69 -1.94
N VAL A 104 -1.43 -2.72 -2.81
CA VAL A 104 -0.90 -2.66 -4.18
C VAL A 104 0.64 -2.73 -4.26
N PRO A 105 1.42 -1.90 -3.55
CA PRO A 105 2.88 -1.98 -3.64
C PRO A 105 3.44 -3.31 -3.10
N ALA A 106 2.80 -3.91 -2.10
CA ALA A 106 3.20 -5.22 -1.56
C ALA A 106 3.04 -6.33 -2.61
N VAL A 107 1.88 -6.36 -3.28
CA VAL A 107 1.59 -7.32 -4.36
C VAL A 107 2.52 -7.11 -5.56
N ALA A 108 2.73 -5.86 -5.96
CA ALA A 108 3.61 -5.52 -7.07
C ALA A 108 5.06 -5.93 -6.80
N ASP A 109 5.56 -5.71 -5.58
CA ASP A 109 6.91 -6.16 -5.21
C ASP A 109 7.00 -7.69 -5.17
N GLU A 110 6.00 -8.39 -4.64
CA GLU A 110 5.96 -9.86 -4.64
C GLU A 110 5.99 -10.44 -6.05
N ARG A 111 5.12 -9.97 -6.95
CA ARG A 111 5.13 -10.37 -8.37
C ARG A 111 6.49 -10.11 -9.01
N ARG A 112 7.11 -8.96 -8.72
CA ARG A 112 8.43 -8.62 -9.25
C ARG A 112 9.51 -9.58 -8.72
N ARG A 113 9.45 -9.94 -7.43
CA ARG A 113 10.37 -10.92 -6.82
C ARG A 113 10.23 -12.30 -7.45
N GLU A 114 9.00 -12.78 -7.63
CA GLU A 114 8.73 -14.07 -8.26
C GLU A 114 9.25 -14.15 -9.70
N ARG A 115 9.12 -13.06 -10.48
CA ARG A 115 9.50 -13.04 -11.90
C ARG A 115 10.98 -12.79 -12.16
N PHE A 116 11.63 -11.99 -11.32
CA PHE A 116 12.95 -11.44 -11.62
C PHE A 116 14.00 -11.74 -10.54
N CYS A 117 13.63 -12.38 -9.43
CA CYS A 117 14.53 -12.64 -8.31
C CYS A 117 14.50 -14.11 -7.85
N SER A 118 14.10 -15.04 -8.73
CA SER A 118 14.08 -16.49 -8.47
C SER A 118 15.46 -17.07 -8.15
N ASP A 119 16.54 -16.43 -8.60
CA ASP A 119 17.93 -16.87 -8.38
C ASP A 119 18.62 -16.14 -7.20
N GLY A 120 17.84 -15.50 -6.33
CA GLY A 120 18.32 -14.75 -5.17
C GLY A 120 18.46 -13.25 -5.44
N CYS A 121 18.07 -12.42 -4.47
CA CYS A 121 18.14 -10.97 -4.58
C CYS A 121 19.17 -10.40 -3.59
N GLY A 122 20.08 -9.54 -4.07
CA GLY A 122 21.16 -8.93 -3.28
C GLY A 122 20.89 -7.50 -2.80
N HIS A 123 19.66 -6.97 -2.96
CA HIS A 123 19.40 -5.58 -2.59
C HIS A 123 19.21 -5.39 -1.08
N ALA A 124 19.81 -4.33 -0.54
CA ALA A 124 19.77 -4.01 0.90
C ALA A 124 18.34 -3.86 1.47
N TRP A 125 17.39 -3.39 0.65
CA TRP A 125 15.99 -3.23 1.06
C TRP A 125 15.21 -4.56 1.12
N HIS A 126 15.77 -5.67 0.64
CA HIS A 126 15.22 -7.02 0.83
C HIS A 126 15.68 -7.69 2.15
N ARG A 127 16.64 -7.10 2.86
CA ARG A 127 17.12 -7.55 4.18
C ARG A 127 17.11 -6.38 5.15
N LEU A 128 15.96 -5.75 5.34
CA LEU A 128 15.76 -4.93 6.52
C LEU A 128 15.64 -5.89 7.71
N SER A 129 16.78 -6.23 8.31
CA SER A 129 16.80 -6.87 9.60
C SER A 129 16.07 -5.95 10.56
N VAL A 130 15.00 -6.45 11.19
CA VAL A 130 14.47 -5.80 12.38
C VAL A 130 15.59 -5.91 13.40
N ASP A 131 16.29 -4.82 13.70
CA ASP A 131 17.18 -4.76 14.85
C ASP A 131 16.29 -5.05 16.07
N THR A 132 16.28 -6.31 16.49
CA THR A 132 15.70 -6.70 17.77
C THR A 132 16.66 -6.13 18.81
N PRO A 133 16.25 -5.18 19.67
CA PRO A 133 17.12 -4.76 20.75
C PRO A 133 17.43 -6.01 21.58
N GLU A 134 18.71 -6.37 21.64
CA GLU A 134 19.20 -7.42 22.53
C GLU A 134 18.79 -7.03 23.95
N ALA A 135 17.86 -7.79 24.51
CA ALA A 135 17.63 -7.80 25.95
C ALA A 135 18.91 -8.33 26.59
N SER A 136 19.81 -7.41 26.96
CA SER A 136 20.92 -7.71 27.85
C SER A 136 20.37 -7.94 29.25
N ALA A 137 20.77 -9.09 29.80
CA ALA A 137 20.43 -9.61 31.13
C ALA A 137 20.82 -8.69 32.29
#